data_AF-A0A940FHM6-F1
#
_entry.id   AF-A0A940FHM6-F1
#
_cell.length_a   1.000
_cell.length_b   1.000
_cell.length_c   1.000
_cell.angle_alpha   90.00
_cell.angle_beta   90.00
_cell.angle_gamma   90.00
#
_symmetry.space_group_name_H-M   'P 1'
#
loop_
_entity.id
_entity.type
_entity.pdbx_description
1 polymer ?
#
loop_
_entity_poly.entity_id
_entity_poly.type
_entity_poly.pdbx_seq_one_letter_code
_entity_poly.pdbx_strand_id
1 'polypeptide(L)'
;MKRVLFIDRDGTLINEAPPTYQIDSLEKVVFYPHVFEFMGRIAHEFDYELVMITNQDGLGTDSFPEHTFWPLHNFIMQALEGEGIKFSNVL
;
A
#
# COMPACT_ATOMS: atom_id res chain seq x y z
N MET A 1 -0.02 -19.35 17.88
CA MET A 1 -0.69 -19.08 16.59
C MET A 1 -0.39 -17.62 16.26
N LYS A 2 0.25 -17.33 15.12
CA LYS A 2 0.61 -15.95 14.77
C LYS A 2 -0.64 -15.25 14.23
N ARG A 3 -0.93 -14.04 14.71
CA ARG A 3 -2.09 -13.26 14.23
C ARG A 3 -1.67 -12.49 13.00
N VAL A 4 -2.49 -12.52 11.96
CA VAL A 4 -2.23 -11.83 10.69
C VAL A 4 -3.22 -10.68 10.57
N LEU A 5 -2.73 -9.50 10.20
CA LEU A 5 -3.54 -8.34 9.87
C LEU A 5 -3.43 -8.10 8.36
N PHE A 6 -4.53 -8.37 7.65
CA PHE A 6 -4.67 -8.10 6.23
C PHE A 6 -5.11 -6.66 6.04
N ILE A 7 -4.37 -5.90 5.22
CA ILE A 7 -4.56 -4.46 5.06
C ILE A 7 -4.64 -4.16 3.57
N ASP A 8 -5.73 -3.51 3.19
CA ASP A 8 -5.89 -3.00 1.84
C ASP A 8 -4.96 -1.81 1.56
N ARG A 9 -4.63 -1.53 0.29
CA ARG A 9 -3.74 -0.43 -0.10
C ARG A 9 -4.52 0.83 -0.48
N ASP A 10 -5.37 0.73 -1.51
CA ASP A 10 -6.01 1.88 -2.16
C ASP A 10 -7.37 2.13 -1.51
N GLY A 11 -7.54 3.29 -0.88
CA GLY A 11 -8.69 3.59 -0.02
C GLY A 11 -8.47 3.28 1.46
N THR A 12 -7.31 2.71 1.82
CA THR A 12 -6.94 2.37 3.20
C THR A 12 -5.62 3.01 3.64
N LEU A 13 -4.52 2.79 2.92
CA LEU A 13 -3.21 3.38 3.22
C LEU A 13 -2.97 4.67 2.45
N ILE A 14 -3.39 4.68 1.19
CA ILE A 14 -3.38 5.83 0.28
C ILE A 14 -4.77 6.05 -0.29
N ASN A 15 -5.07 7.26 -0.75
CA ASN A 15 -6.34 7.58 -1.38
C ASN A 15 -6.54 6.77 -2.67
N GLU A 16 -7.80 6.44 -2.97
CA GLU A 16 -8.18 5.99 -4.32
C GLU A 16 -8.02 7.13 -5.35
N ALA A 17 -7.80 6.77 -6.61
CA ALA A 17 -7.61 7.72 -7.71
C ALA A 17 -8.71 7.61 -8.79
N PRO A 18 -9.95 8.07 -8.52
CA PRO A 18 -11.02 8.05 -9.52
C PRO A 18 -10.69 8.94 -10.72
N PRO A 19 -11.21 8.63 -11.93
CA PRO A 19 -12.16 7.56 -12.21
C PRO A 19 -11.52 6.23 -12.60
N THR A 20 -10.20 6.19 -12.84
CA THR A 20 -9.52 4.95 -13.27
C THR A 20 -9.19 4.04 -12.10
N TYR A 21 -9.13 4.58 -10.88
CA TYR A 21 -8.71 3.88 -9.66
C TYR A 21 -7.28 3.32 -9.73
N GLN A 22 -6.48 3.81 -10.69
CA GLN A 22 -5.11 3.37 -10.93
C GLN A 22 -4.12 4.41 -10.43
N ILE A 23 -3.21 3.96 -9.56
CA ILE A 23 -2.06 4.73 -9.11
C ILE A 23 -0.93 4.54 -10.13
N ASP A 24 -0.96 5.34 -11.20
CA ASP A 24 -0.06 5.27 -12.36
C ASP A 24 0.86 6.51 -12.51
N SER A 25 0.71 7.51 -11.61
CA SER A 25 1.60 8.67 -11.49
C SER A 25 1.84 9.05 -10.02
N LEU A 26 2.96 9.73 -9.76
CA LEU A 26 3.35 10.11 -8.40
C LEU A 26 2.36 11.09 -7.75
N GLU A 27 1.71 11.96 -8.53
CA GLU A 27 0.74 12.93 -8.03
C GLU A 27 -0.54 12.27 -7.48
N LYS A 28 -0.80 11.01 -7.84
CA LYS A 28 -1.90 10.21 -7.31
C LYS A 28 -1.55 9.51 -6.01
N VAL A 29 -0.27 9.45 -5.61
CA VAL A 29 0.15 8.86 -4.35
C VAL A 29 -0.09 9.87 -3.23
N VAL A 30 -1.23 9.74 -2.55
CA VAL A 30 -1.61 10.57 -1.41
C VAL A 30 -1.90 9.67 -0.21
N PHE A 31 -1.04 9.71 0.80
CA PHE A 31 -1.25 8.97 2.04
C PHE A 31 -2.40 9.54 2.86
N TYR A 32 -3.19 8.68 3.51
CA TYR A 32 -4.20 9.14 4.46
C TYR A 32 -3.56 9.85 5.65
N PRO A 33 -4.23 10.89 6.21
CA PRO A 33 -3.78 11.51 7.44
C PRO A 33 -3.55 10.47 8.54
N HIS A 34 -2.44 10.62 9.27
CA HIS A 34 -2.05 9.74 10.38
C HIS A 34 -1.79 8.27 10.02
N VAL A 35 -1.70 7.90 8.73
CA VAL A 35 -1.40 6.52 8.35
C VAL A 35 -0.09 6.03 8.97
N PHE A 36 0.98 6.83 8.89
CA PHE A 36 2.28 6.47 9.46
C PHE A 36 2.25 6.38 10.99
N GLU A 37 1.52 7.29 11.66
CA GLU A 37 1.39 7.28 13.11
C GLU A 37 0.70 6.00 13.59
N PHE A 38 -0.51 5.71 13.11
CA PHE A 38 -1.29 4.59 13.62
C PHE A 38 -0.78 3.24 13.09
N MET A 39 -0.31 3.16 11.84
CA MET A 39 0.31 1.94 11.34
C MET A 39 1.65 1.66 12.02
N GLY A 40 2.46 2.69 12.29
CA GLY A 40 3.69 2.55 13.07
C GLY A 40 3.40 2.03 14.47
N ARG A 41 2.40 2.60 15.15
CA ARG A 41 1.94 2.10 16.45
C ARG A 41 1.45 0.65 16.38
N ILE A 42 0.68 0.27 15.35
CA ILE A 42 0.27 -1.12 15.13
C ILE A 42 1.50 -2.03 15.00
N ALA A 43 2.47 -1.65 14.19
CA ALA A 43 3.69 -2.43 13.93
C ALA A 43 4.60 -2.56 15.16
N HIS A 44 4.62 -1.56 16.05
CA HIS A 44 5.51 -1.54 17.22
C HIS A 44 4.86 -2.05 18.51
N GLU A 45 3.57 -1.79 18.71
CA GLU A 45 2.86 -2.10 19.96
C GLU A 45 2.18 -3.47 19.92
N PHE A 46 1.97 -4.06 18.74
CA PHE A 46 1.25 -5.31 18.57
C PHE A 46 2.08 -6.37 17.82
N ASP A 47 1.88 -7.63 18.20
CA ASP A 47 2.49 -8.78 17.54
C ASP A 47 1.57 -9.30 16.41
N TYR A 48 1.50 -8.54 15.32
CA TYR A 48 0.81 -8.92 14.07
C TYR A 48 1.81 -9.17 12.94
N GLU A 49 1.52 -10.17 12.11
CA GLU A 49 2.07 -10.24 10.76
C GLU A 49 1.25 -9.32 9.84
N LEU A 50 1.87 -8.29 9.28
CA LEU A 50 1.20 -7.41 8.33
C LEU A 50 1.27 -8.02 6.93
N VAL A 51 0.12 -8.17 6.28
CA VAL A 51 0.00 -8.61 4.89
C VAL A 51 -0.81 -7.57 4.13
N MET A 52 -0.25 -7.07 3.04
CA MET A 52 -0.97 -6.16 2.16
C MET A 52 -1.81 -7.00 1.19
N ILE A 53 -3.05 -6.61 0.97
CA ILE A 53 -3.94 -7.17 -0.04
C ILE A 53 -4.34 -6.06 -0.99
N THR A 54 -4.22 -6.25 -2.30
CA THR A 54 -4.61 -5.18 -3.23
C THR A 54 -5.03 -5.72 -4.60
N ASN A 55 -6.20 -5.30 -5.06
CA ASN A 55 -6.66 -5.59 -6.41
C ASN A 55 -6.23 -4.45 -7.34
N GLN A 56 -5.41 -4.77 -8.33
CA GLN A 56 -4.91 -3.81 -9.32
C GLN A 56 -5.50 -4.11 -10.69
N ASP A 57 -6.75 -3.70 -10.87
CA ASP A 57 -7.53 -4.00 -12.08
C ASP A 57 -6.85 -3.47 -13.34
N GLY A 58 -6.60 -4.39 -14.28
CA GLY A 58 -5.95 -4.08 -15.55
C GLY A 58 -4.42 -4.03 -15.49
N LEU A 59 -3.79 -4.28 -14.33
CA LEU A 59 -2.33 -4.32 -14.23
C LEU A 59 -1.73 -5.32 -15.22
N GLY A 60 -0.74 -4.87 -16.00
CA GLY A 60 -0.10 -5.65 -17.06
C GLY A 60 -0.77 -5.54 -18.43
N THR A 61 -1.88 -4.80 -18.53
CA THR A 61 -2.51 -4.47 -19.82
C THR A 61 -2.00 -3.15 -20.38
N ASP A 62 -2.36 -2.84 -21.63
CA ASP A 62 -2.08 -1.53 -22.25
C ASP A 62 -2.72 -0.36 -21.49
N SER A 63 -3.82 -0.62 -20.77
CA SER A 63 -4.51 0.40 -19.97
C SER A 63 -3.86 0.66 -18.62
N PHE A 64 -3.12 -0.30 -18.08
CA PHE A 64 -2.35 -0.13 -16.84
C PHE A 64 -1.03 -0.94 -16.88
N PRO A 65 -0.02 -0.45 -17.60
CA PRO A 65 1.22 -1.17 -17.78
C PRO A 65 2.00 -1.32 -16.46
N GLU A 66 2.67 -2.46 -16.26
CA GLU A 66 3.45 -2.71 -15.04
C GLU A 66 4.51 -1.64 -14.73
N HIS A 67 5.11 -1.05 -15.77
CA HIS A 67 6.16 -0.05 -15.60
C HIS A 67 5.65 1.30 -15.05
N THR A 68 4.33 1.56 -15.10
CA THR A 68 3.73 2.73 -14.45
C THR A 68 3.34 2.43 -13.01
N PHE A 69 3.04 1.17 -12.69
CA PHE A 69 2.66 0.72 -11.35
C PHE A 69 3.86 0.50 -10.42
N TRP A 70 4.84 -0.33 -10.82
CA TRP A 70 5.89 -0.81 -9.92
C TRP A 70 6.69 0.30 -9.24
N PRO A 71 7.10 1.39 -9.92
CA PRO A 71 7.81 2.48 -9.27
C PRO A 71 7.02 3.11 -8.11
N LEU A 72 5.71 3.24 -8.28
CA LEU A 72 4.83 3.88 -7.30
C LEU A 72 4.50 2.94 -6.15
N HIS A 73 4.23 1.67 -6.45
CA HIS A 73 4.11 0.63 -5.43
C HIS A 73 5.36 0.57 -4.55
N ASN A 74 6.55 0.51 -5.17
CA ASN A 74 7.82 0.45 -4.44
C ASN A 74 8.08 1.71 -3.62
N PHE A 75 7.72 2.90 -4.13
CA PHE A 75 7.80 4.14 -3.37
C PHE A 75 6.93 4.10 -2.11
N ILE A 76 5.69 3.60 -2.21
CA ILE A 76 4.79 3.42 -1.06
C ILE A 76 5.39 2.46 -0.03
N MET A 77 5.88 1.30 -0.50
CA MET A 77 6.51 0.31 0.37
C MET A 77 7.75 0.87 1.08
N GLN A 78 8.58 1.64 0.37
CA GLN A 78 9.76 2.28 0.93
C GLN A 78 9.40 3.33 1.98
N ALA A 79 8.36 4.13 1.75
CA ALA A 79 7.88 5.12 2.71
C ALA A 79 7.37 4.45 4.01
N LEU A 80 6.59 3.38 3.88
CA LEU A 80 6.08 2.61 5.01
C LEU A 80 7.21 1.91 5.79
N GLU A 81 8.16 1.29 5.08
CA GLU A 81 9.31 0.64 5.72
C GLU A 81 10.21 1.66 6.45
N GLY A 82 10.33 2.88 5.93
CA GLY A 82 11.06 3.98 6.59
C GLY A 82 10.52 4.33 7.98
N GLU A 83 9.22 4.13 8.18
CA GLU A 83 8.52 4.31 9.47
C GLU A 83 8.41 3.00 10.28
N GLY A 84 9.15 1.95 9.89
CA GLY A 84 9.16 0.66 10.57
C GLY A 84 7.93 -0.23 10.27
N ILE A 85 7.06 0.16 9.34
CA ILE A 85 5.87 -0.59 8.95
C ILE A 85 6.23 -1.60 7.87
N LYS A 86 6.51 -2.84 8.27
CA LYS A 86 6.98 -3.90 7.37
C LYS A 86 5.89 -4.90 7.05
N PHE A 87 5.55 -5.02 5.77
CA PHE A 87 4.68 -6.08 5.28
C PHE A 87 5.50 -7.33 4.98
N SER A 88 5.04 -8.46 5.52
CA SER A 88 5.67 -9.77 5.28
C SER A 88 5.30 -10.34 3.92
N ASN A 89 4.18 -9.90 3.35
CA ASN A 89 3.74 -10.28 2.02
C ASN A 89 2.83 -9.22 1.40
N VAL A 90 2.75 -9.21 0.07
CA VAL A 90 1.83 -8.41 -0.74
C VAL A 90 1.09 -9.37 -1.65
N LEU A 91 -0.24 -9.39 -1.58
CA LEU A 91 -1.13 -10.32 -2.27
C LEU A 91 -2.08 -9.60 -3.22
#